data_AF-A0A640MJK8-F1
#
_entry.id   AF-A0A640MJK8-F1
#
_cell.length_a   1.000
_cell.length_b   1.000
_cell.length_c   1.000
_cell.angle_alpha   90.00
_cell.angle_beta   90.00
_cell.angle_gamma   90.00
#
_symmetry.space_group_name_H-M   'P 1'
#
loop_
_entity.id
_entity.type
_entity.pdbx_description
1 polymer ?
#
loop_
_entity_poly.entity_id
_entity_poly.type
_entity_poly.pdbx_seq_one_letter_code
_entity_poly.pdbx_strand_id
1 'polypeptide(L)'
;MKFCSKCGEKLVDNQCPKCKEKPSKRLFNRKSVLISLVGIIICCSFLFYKKRVESAFIDNYNNLYSDSTKSVPNMDLDEQKVKKMVKSLWAVSGDKLEYKRQLADVREKVNIRDKVNQLFDEPIPDNFDSTYLTINSDTRIETPEIEGDDTFSKGLRSVVNYYNRQFDMLESVEKTINGWDIAMIDLADIDTLENSIQSINDTKLNAKANELAKDIVTIKTNFEDYFNGHVGWHFNLSDNQLGDIYHFNFPENELGWGAFQGSGMTGYMNAVKYDMKNKVYYIITPLISMDKTVYDTTITPITLIDKDTISINNQIAMYDPEQVEAYNVFQNNPSAKVDAMKKIAFDTSEMEIASKDDATIYFSKFKDSIGLPEKVSYEFITEEKEMYEFNIRINSEGSEEVTNRAGTAIVYQNGYMTYKKAD
;
A
#
# COMPACT_ATOMS: atom_id res chain seq x y z
N MET A 1 -58.31 0.94 -116.12
CA MET A 1 -57.05 0.71 -115.38
C MET A 1 -57.04 1.62 -114.16
N LYS A 2 -56.65 1.14 -112.97
CA LYS A 2 -56.61 1.97 -111.74
C LYS A 2 -55.20 2.57 -111.56
N PHE A 3 -55.12 3.87 -111.34
CA PHE A 3 -53.87 4.63 -111.13
C PHE A 3 -53.82 5.15 -109.67
N CYS A 4 -52.62 5.34 -109.13
CA CYS A 4 -52.41 5.86 -107.78
C CYS A 4 -52.83 7.34 -107.72
N SER A 5 -53.78 7.68 -106.84
CA SER A 5 -54.28 9.05 -106.67
C SER A 5 -53.23 10.04 -106.12
N LYS A 6 -52.11 9.57 -105.58
CA LYS A 6 -51.02 10.42 -105.06
C LYS A 6 -49.90 10.73 -106.05
N CYS A 7 -49.62 9.84 -107.00
CA CYS A 7 -48.47 10.00 -107.89
C CYS A 7 -48.73 9.65 -109.37
N GLY A 8 -49.96 9.30 -109.73
CA GLY A 8 -50.38 9.11 -111.13
C GLY A 8 -49.89 7.82 -111.81
N GLU A 9 -49.12 6.97 -111.14
CA GLU A 9 -48.58 5.72 -111.69
C GLU A 9 -49.61 4.57 -111.68
N LYS A 10 -49.47 3.62 -112.60
CA LYS A 10 -50.39 2.48 -112.74
C LYS A 10 -50.23 1.54 -111.54
N LEU A 11 -51.34 1.16 -110.90
CA LEU A 11 -51.32 0.21 -109.80
C LEU A 11 -51.02 -1.20 -110.32
N VAL A 12 -50.11 -1.90 -109.64
CA VAL A 12 -49.87 -3.34 -109.81
C VAL A 12 -50.40 -4.01 -108.54
N ASP A 13 -51.31 -4.97 -108.68
CA ASP A 13 -51.98 -5.66 -107.55
C ASP A 13 -52.56 -4.72 -106.48
N ASN A 14 -53.23 -3.64 -106.93
CA ASN A 14 -53.83 -2.59 -106.09
C ASN A 14 -52.86 -1.85 -105.15
N GLN A 15 -51.54 -1.99 -105.30
CA GLN A 15 -50.52 -1.26 -104.53
C GLN A 15 -49.68 -0.34 -105.43
N CYS A 16 -49.25 0.80 -104.87
CA CYS A 16 -48.41 1.76 -105.60
C CYS A 16 -46.92 1.46 -105.35
N PRO A 17 -46.14 1.05 -106.37
CA PRO A 17 -44.75 0.64 -106.18
C PRO A 17 -43.80 1.76 -105.75
N LYS A 18 -44.18 3.04 -105.93
CA LYS A 18 -43.36 4.21 -105.54
C LYS A 18 -43.74 4.84 -104.20
N CYS A 19 -44.88 4.48 -103.61
CA CYS A 19 -45.27 4.98 -102.30
C CYS A 19 -44.88 3.97 -101.22
N LYS A 20 -43.59 3.89 -100.87
CA LYS A 20 -43.15 3.14 -99.67
C LYS A 20 -43.47 3.95 -98.42
N GLU A 21 -44.09 3.31 -97.43
CA GLU A 21 -44.23 3.88 -96.08
C GLU A 21 -42.84 4.22 -95.52
N LYS A 22 -42.67 5.46 -95.03
CA LYS A 22 -41.47 5.81 -94.26
C LYS A 22 -41.50 5.01 -92.95
N PRO A 23 -40.51 4.16 -92.64
CA PRO A 23 -40.42 3.60 -91.30
C PRO A 23 -40.17 4.76 -90.34
N SER A 24 -41.07 4.90 -89.37
CA SER A 24 -40.96 5.92 -88.33
C SER A 24 -39.58 5.86 -87.68
N LYS A 25 -38.88 6.99 -87.63
CA LYS A 25 -37.70 7.17 -86.77
C LYS A 25 -38.16 7.15 -85.30
N ARG A 26 -38.41 5.97 -84.74
CA ARG A 26 -38.33 5.73 -83.30
C ARG A 26 -37.10 4.90 -83.01
N LEU A 27 -35.94 5.55 -83.09
CA LEU A 27 -34.77 5.17 -82.31
C LEU A 27 -35.09 5.47 -80.84
N PHE A 28 -35.94 4.64 -80.22
CA PHE A 28 -35.93 4.50 -78.77
C PHE A 28 -34.64 3.74 -78.46
N ASN A 29 -33.62 4.48 -78.05
CA ASN A 29 -32.32 3.92 -77.65
C ASN A 29 -32.54 2.87 -76.55
N ARG A 30 -32.59 1.58 -76.91
CA ARG A 30 -32.66 0.45 -75.95
C ARG A 30 -31.53 0.51 -74.91
N LYS A 31 -30.37 1.07 -75.27
CA LYS A 31 -29.27 1.35 -74.33
C LYS A 31 -29.67 2.38 -73.26
N SER A 32 -30.41 3.44 -73.57
CA SER A 32 -30.77 4.47 -72.58
C SER A 32 -31.86 4.02 -71.60
N VAL A 33 -32.75 3.12 -72.02
CA VAL A 33 -33.79 2.53 -71.15
C VAL A 33 -33.17 1.53 -70.18
N LEU A 34 -32.24 0.69 -70.63
CA LEU A 34 -31.49 -0.22 -69.75
C LEU A 34 -30.60 0.53 -68.75
N ILE A 35 -29.90 1.59 -69.19
CA ILE A 35 -29.12 2.46 -68.31
C ILE A 35 -30.04 3.18 -67.30
N SER A 36 -31.24 3.60 -67.70
CA SER A 36 -32.23 4.18 -66.77
C SER A 36 -32.74 3.17 -65.74
N LEU A 37 -33.06 1.94 -66.16
CA LEU A 37 -33.51 0.87 -65.26
C LEU A 37 -32.43 0.47 -64.26
N VAL A 38 -31.19 0.29 -64.72
CA VAL A 38 -30.05 0.03 -63.83
C VAL A 38 -29.81 1.20 -62.88
N GLY A 39 -29.91 2.44 -63.38
CA GLY A 39 -29.83 3.64 -62.56
C GLY A 39 -30.92 3.72 -61.49
N ILE A 40 -32.16 3.35 -61.81
CA ILE A 40 -33.28 3.29 -60.86
C ILE A 40 -33.02 2.22 -59.80
N ILE A 41 -32.58 1.02 -60.19
CA ILE A 41 -32.26 -0.06 -59.23
C ILE A 41 -31.15 0.39 -58.28
N ILE A 42 -30.07 0.98 -58.79
CA ILE A 42 -28.97 1.51 -57.97
C ILE A 42 -29.48 2.61 -57.03
N CYS A 43 -30.29 3.55 -57.50
CA CYS A 43 -30.91 4.59 -56.67
C CYS A 43 -31.80 4.01 -55.58
N CYS A 44 -32.68 3.05 -55.90
CA CYS A 44 -33.54 2.40 -54.93
C CYS A 44 -32.73 1.60 -53.90
N SER A 45 -31.76 0.81 -54.32
CA SER A 45 -30.84 0.07 -53.42
C SER A 45 -30.05 1.02 -52.51
N PHE A 46 -29.57 2.14 -53.04
CA PHE A 46 -28.89 3.17 -52.25
C PHE A 46 -29.84 3.82 -51.24
N LEU A 47 -31.09 4.12 -51.61
CA LEU A 47 -32.09 4.67 -50.69
C LEU A 47 -32.45 3.68 -49.58
N PHE A 48 -32.62 2.40 -49.90
CA PHE A 48 -32.86 1.36 -48.88
C PHE A 48 -31.66 1.20 -47.94
N TYR A 49 -30.45 1.18 -48.49
CA TYR A 49 -29.23 1.13 -47.70
C TYR A 49 -29.10 2.36 -46.79
N LYS A 50 -29.33 3.57 -47.33
CA LYS A 50 -29.33 4.82 -46.58
C LYS A 50 -30.33 4.77 -45.42
N LYS A 51 -31.58 4.36 -45.67
CA LYS A 51 -32.61 4.24 -44.61
C LYS A 51 -32.21 3.24 -43.52
N ARG A 52 -31.60 2.11 -43.89
CA ARG A 52 -31.11 1.11 -42.93
C ARG A 52 -29.99 1.66 -42.06
N VAL A 53 -29.04 2.39 -42.66
CA VAL A 53 -27.94 3.05 -41.93
C VAL A 53 -28.49 4.16 -41.02
N GLU A 54 -29.47 4.92 -41.47
CA GLU A 54 -30.12 5.98 -40.69
C GLU A 54 -30.90 5.42 -39.49
N SER A 55 -31.69 4.36 -39.67
CA SER A 55 -32.39 3.69 -38.56
C SER A 55 -31.40 3.19 -37.51
N ALA A 56 -30.37 2.45 -37.94
CA ALA A 56 -29.35 1.95 -37.02
C ALA A 56 -28.55 3.08 -36.33
N PHE A 57 -28.34 4.21 -37.01
CA PHE A 57 -27.73 5.38 -36.40
C PHE A 57 -28.61 5.94 -35.28
N ILE A 58 -29.91 6.16 -35.55
CA ILE A 58 -30.85 6.73 -34.57
C ILE A 58 -31.00 5.81 -33.35
N ASP A 59 -31.09 4.50 -33.56
CA ASP A 59 -31.20 3.54 -32.46
C ASP A 59 -29.98 3.58 -31.53
N ASN A 60 -28.77 3.59 -32.10
CA ASN A 60 -27.54 3.72 -31.30
C ASN A 60 -27.39 5.11 -30.68
N TYR A 61 -27.85 6.16 -31.38
CA TYR A 61 -27.79 7.54 -30.91
C TYR A 61 -28.67 7.77 -29.68
N ASN A 62 -29.85 7.14 -29.63
CA ASN A 62 -30.73 7.19 -28.47
C ASN A 62 -30.12 6.55 -27.21
N ASN A 63 -29.13 5.67 -27.39
CA ASN A 63 -28.40 5.00 -26.31
C ASN A 63 -26.98 5.58 -26.10
N LEU A 64 -26.71 6.81 -26.56
CA LEU A 64 -25.38 7.44 -26.41
C LEU A 64 -24.98 7.66 -24.95
N TYR A 65 -25.96 7.92 -24.10
CA TYR A 65 -25.77 8.27 -22.71
C TYR A 65 -26.53 7.28 -21.82
N SER A 66 -25.96 6.94 -20.67
CA SER A 66 -26.61 6.11 -19.65
C SER A 66 -27.55 6.93 -18.75
N ASP A 67 -27.44 8.27 -18.79
CA ASP A 67 -28.25 9.20 -18.01
C ASP A 67 -29.18 10.07 -18.88
N SER A 68 -30.27 10.54 -18.26
CA SER A 68 -31.21 11.47 -18.90
C SER A 68 -30.64 12.88 -19.06
N THR A 69 -29.61 13.23 -18.28
CA THR A 69 -28.88 14.50 -18.35
C THR A 69 -27.86 14.56 -19.49
N LYS A 70 -27.64 13.45 -20.21
CA LYS A 70 -26.69 13.34 -21.32
C LYS A 70 -25.26 13.75 -20.93
N SER A 71 -24.86 13.37 -19.71
CA SER A 71 -23.54 13.70 -19.19
C SER A 71 -22.63 12.47 -19.15
N VAL A 72 -23.18 11.28 -18.90
CA VAL A 72 -22.44 10.02 -18.77
C VAL A 72 -22.64 9.18 -20.05
N PRO A 73 -21.57 8.93 -20.84
CA PRO A 73 -21.66 8.03 -21.99
C PRO A 73 -22.03 6.61 -21.55
N ASN A 74 -22.79 5.92 -22.38
CA ASN A 74 -23.15 4.53 -22.12
C ASN A 74 -21.90 3.63 -22.03
N MET A 75 -21.86 2.74 -21.03
CA MET A 75 -20.75 1.80 -20.78
C MET A 75 -20.44 0.89 -21.96
N ASP A 76 -21.44 0.51 -22.76
CA ASP A 76 -21.24 -0.37 -23.91
C ASP A 76 -20.52 0.34 -25.07
N LEU A 77 -20.40 1.67 -25.05
CA LEU A 77 -19.70 2.39 -26.10
C LEU A 77 -18.19 2.20 -25.94
N ASP A 78 -17.48 1.98 -27.04
CA ASP A 78 -16.03 2.04 -27.10
C ASP A 78 -15.62 2.99 -28.24
N GLU A 79 -14.33 3.35 -28.33
CA GLU A 79 -13.87 4.28 -29.37
C GLU A 79 -14.20 3.79 -30.79
N GLN A 80 -14.25 2.47 -31.03
CA GLN A 80 -14.57 1.90 -32.35
C GLN A 80 -16.04 2.06 -32.71
N LYS A 81 -16.95 1.84 -31.75
CA LYS A 81 -18.40 2.04 -31.90
C LYS A 81 -18.70 3.51 -32.21
N VAL A 82 -18.09 4.45 -31.48
CA VAL A 82 -18.25 5.89 -31.74
C VAL A 82 -17.71 6.26 -33.13
N LYS A 83 -16.53 5.74 -33.53
CA LYS A 83 -15.98 5.92 -34.88
C LYS A 83 -16.93 5.42 -35.98
N LYS A 84 -17.60 4.28 -35.76
CA LYS A 84 -18.58 3.71 -36.71
C LYS A 84 -19.83 4.58 -36.82
N MET A 85 -20.32 5.14 -35.71
CA MET A 85 -21.44 6.09 -35.70
C MET A 85 -21.08 7.38 -36.46
N VAL A 86 -19.89 7.94 -36.23
CA VAL A 86 -19.39 9.11 -36.96
C VAL A 86 -19.34 8.83 -38.47
N LYS A 87 -18.85 7.65 -38.88
CA LYS A 87 -18.85 7.23 -40.30
C LYS A 87 -20.24 7.07 -40.89
N SER A 88 -21.29 6.94 -40.08
CA SER A 88 -22.67 6.72 -40.54
C SER A 88 -23.46 8.03 -40.69
N LEU A 89 -22.92 9.16 -40.23
CA LEU A 89 -23.55 10.50 -40.28
C LEU A 89 -23.98 10.94 -41.69
N TRP A 90 -23.32 10.47 -42.75
CA TRP A 90 -23.69 10.83 -44.13
C TRP A 90 -25.11 10.40 -44.49
N ALA A 91 -25.59 9.29 -43.89
CA ALA A 91 -26.89 8.70 -44.20
C ALA A 91 -28.07 9.38 -43.51
N VAL A 92 -27.82 10.13 -42.43
CA VAL A 92 -28.86 10.75 -41.59
C VAL A 92 -29.52 11.94 -42.29
N SER A 93 -30.82 12.14 -42.10
CA SER A 93 -31.58 13.26 -42.68
C SER A 93 -31.91 14.39 -41.69
N GLY A 94 -31.75 14.15 -40.38
CA GLY A 94 -31.95 15.13 -39.30
C GLY A 94 -30.80 16.12 -39.09
N ASP A 95 -30.74 16.74 -37.90
CA ASP A 95 -29.73 17.75 -37.54
C ASP A 95 -28.32 17.16 -37.40
N LYS A 96 -27.63 17.05 -38.54
CA LYS A 96 -26.27 16.53 -38.64
C LYS A 96 -25.27 17.30 -37.81
N LEU A 97 -25.50 18.60 -37.58
CA LEU A 97 -24.53 19.44 -36.87
C LEU A 97 -24.58 19.12 -35.37
N GLU A 98 -25.78 18.99 -34.82
CA GLU A 98 -25.95 18.57 -33.42
C GLU A 98 -25.49 17.13 -33.19
N TYR A 99 -25.81 16.19 -34.10
CA TYR A 99 -25.31 14.82 -34.02
C TYR A 99 -23.79 14.74 -34.06
N LYS A 100 -23.15 15.54 -34.92
CA LYS A 100 -21.69 15.60 -35.00
C LYS A 100 -21.08 16.17 -33.72
N ARG A 101 -21.71 17.20 -33.12
CA ARG A 101 -21.26 17.83 -31.87
C ARG A 101 -21.28 16.83 -30.71
N GLN A 102 -22.41 16.14 -30.50
CA GLN A 102 -22.54 15.16 -29.41
C GLN A 102 -21.65 13.93 -29.59
N LEU A 103 -21.49 13.44 -30.84
CA LEU A 103 -20.55 12.35 -31.10
C LEU A 103 -19.09 12.73 -30.85
N ALA A 104 -18.72 14.01 -31.02
CA ALA A 104 -17.39 14.49 -30.68
C ALA A 104 -17.18 14.50 -29.16
N ASP A 105 -18.15 15.04 -28.40
CA ASP A 105 -18.16 15.02 -26.93
C ASP A 105 -18.06 13.58 -26.39
N VAL A 106 -18.93 12.68 -26.84
CA VAL A 106 -18.92 11.27 -26.43
C VAL A 106 -17.61 10.58 -26.80
N ARG A 107 -17.02 10.90 -27.96
CA ARG A 107 -15.73 10.32 -28.35
C ARG A 107 -14.62 10.72 -27.38
N GLU A 108 -14.59 11.98 -26.99
CA GLU A 108 -13.60 12.50 -26.03
C GLU A 108 -13.78 11.83 -24.66
N LYS A 109 -15.02 11.76 -24.17
CA LYS A 109 -15.36 11.09 -22.91
C LYS A 109 -15.04 9.61 -22.91
N VAL A 110 -15.40 8.87 -23.97
CA VAL A 110 -15.07 7.44 -24.10
C VAL A 110 -13.56 7.24 -24.14
N ASN A 111 -12.82 8.08 -24.89
CA ASN A 111 -11.36 7.97 -24.95
C ASN A 111 -10.69 8.18 -23.58
N ILE A 112 -11.15 9.16 -22.79
CA ILE A 112 -10.59 9.37 -21.45
C ILE A 112 -10.99 8.26 -20.48
N ARG A 113 -12.24 7.77 -20.52
CA ARG A 113 -12.66 6.60 -19.73
C ARG A 113 -11.84 5.38 -20.08
N ASP A 114 -11.58 5.13 -21.36
CA ASP A 114 -10.79 3.99 -21.82
C ASP A 114 -9.33 4.08 -21.33
N LYS A 115 -8.78 5.29 -21.18
CA LYS A 115 -7.48 5.50 -20.51
C LYS A 115 -7.54 5.24 -19.00
N VAL A 116 -8.58 5.70 -18.31
CA VAL A 116 -8.73 5.43 -16.86
C VAL A 116 -8.99 3.94 -16.61
N ASN A 117 -9.74 3.26 -17.48
CA ASN A 117 -9.93 1.80 -17.43
C ASN A 117 -8.61 1.04 -17.52
N GLN A 118 -7.59 1.59 -18.18
CA GLN A 118 -6.24 0.98 -18.22
C GLN A 118 -5.50 1.06 -16.89
N LEU A 119 -6.06 1.68 -15.84
CA LEU A 119 -5.49 1.66 -14.50
C LEU A 119 -5.99 0.47 -13.66
N PHE A 120 -7.04 -0.22 -14.12
CA PHE A 120 -7.76 -1.23 -13.36
C PHE A 120 -7.90 -2.54 -14.17
N ASP A 121 -8.11 -3.65 -13.45
CA ASP A 121 -8.37 -4.95 -14.07
C ASP A 121 -9.84 -5.04 -14.54
N GLU A 122 -10.75 -4.35 -13.86
CA GLU A 122 -12.17 -4.26 -14.17
C GLU A 122 -12.53 -2.94 -14.90
N PRO A 123 -13.58 -2.94 -15.74
CA PRO A 123 -14.11 -1.69 -16.29
C PRO A 123 -14.77 -0.84 -15.20
N ILE A 124 -14.61 0.48 -15.30
CA ILE A 124 -15.23 1.46 -14.38
C ILE A 124 -16.76 1.38 -14.50
N PRO A 125 -17.50 1.21 -13.39
CA PRO A 125 -18.95 1.16 -13.41
C PRO A 125 -19.58 2.54 -13.68
N ASP A 126 -20.81 2.55 -14.19
CA ASP A 126 -21.58 3.77 -14.54
C ASP A 126 -21.75 4.75 -13.36
N ASN A 127 -21.75 4.24 -12.13
CA ASN A 127 -21.87 5.03 -10.92
C ASN A 127 -20.51 5.49 -10.34
N PHE A 128 -19.40 5.11 -11.00
CA PHE A 128 -18.02 5.42 -10.58
C PHE A 128 -17.66 4.90 -9.17
N ASP A 129 -18.34 3.86 -8.71
CA ASP A 129 -18.01 3.20 -7.45
C ASP A 129 -16.67 2.48 -7.55
N SER A 130 -15.71 2.91 -6.74
CA SER A 130 -14.36 2.35 -6.71
C SER A 130 -14.21 1.16 -5.75
N THR A 131 -15.27 0.76 -5.05
CA THR A 131 -15.22 -0.32 -4.03
C THR A 131 -14.75 -1.66 -4.62
N TYR A 132 -15.05 -1.90 -5.90
CA TYR A 132 -14.76 -3.17 -6.59
C TYR A 132 -13.70 -3.03 -7.69
N LEU A 133 -12.98 -1.90 -7.72
CA LEU A 133 -11.92 -1.68 -8.70
C LEU A 133 -10.60 -2.17 -8.13
N THR A 134 -9.94 -3.05 -8.87
CA THR A 134 -8.60 -3.56 -8.56
C THR A 134 -7.60 -2.90 -9.48
N ILE A 135 -6.55 -2.32 -8.92
CA ILE A 135 -5.48 -1.68 -9.69
C ILE A 135 -4.70 -2.75 -10.46
N ASN A 136 -4.47 -2.52 -11.75
CA ASN A 136 -3.84 -3.51 -12.61
C ASN A 136 -2.31 -3.57 -12.47
N SER A 137 -1.68 -2.50 -11.98
CA SER A 137 -0.23 -2.33 -11.87
C SER A 137 0.23 -2.34 -10.42
N ASP A 138 1.45 -2.80 -10.17
CA ASP A 138 2.14 -2.68 -8.88
C ASP A 138 2.98 -1.40 -8.77
N THR A 139 3.07 -0.64 -9.87
CA THR A 139 3.90 0.55 -10.03
C THR A 139 3.02 1.71 -10.49
N ARG A 140 3.21 2.87 -9.88
CA ARG A 140 2.45 4.08 -10.22
C ARG A 140 2.77 4.51 -11.65
N ILE A 141 1.74 4.56 -12.48
CA ILE A 141 1.77 5.20 -13.79
C ILE A 141 1.05 6.56 -13.77
N GLU A 142 1.40 7.41 -14.72
CA GLU A 142 0.80 8.74 -14.88
C GLU A 142 -0.70 8.63 -15.17
N THR A 143 -1.50 9.37 -14.40
CA THR A 143 -2.96 9.38 -14.54
C THR A 143 -3.39 10.41 -15.58
N PRO A 144 -4.42 10.12 -16.40
CA PRO A 144 -4.90 11.07 -17.40
C PRO A 144 -5.49 12.33 -16.75
N GLU A 145 -5.25 13.49 -17.35
CA GLU A 145 -5.87 14.76 -16.95
C GLU A 145 -7.34 14.79 -17.38
N ILE A 146 -8.24 15.03 -16.42
CA ILE A 146 -9.69 15.04 -16.64
C ILE A 146 -10.22 16.47 -16.50
N GLU A 147 -10.63 17.05 -17.63
CA GLU A 147 -11.24 18.36 -17.71
C GLU A 147 -12.78 18.31 -17.59
N GLY A 148 -13.39 19.46 -17.28
CA GLY A 148 -14.85 19.62 -17.19
C GLY A 148 -15.41 19.57 -15.75
N ASP A 149 -16.69 19.88 -15.58
CA ASP A 149 -17.38 19.90 -14.27
C ASP A 149 -18.69 19.08 -14.26
N ASP A 150 -18.94 18.31 -15.32
CA ASP A 150 -20.11 17.45 -15.40
C ASP A 150 -19.98 16.19 -14.53
N THR A 151 -21.08 15.45 -14.39
CA THR A 151 -21.16 14.23 -13.57
C THR A 151 -20.10 13.20 -13.97
N PHE A 152 -19.84 13.06 -15.28
CA PHE A 152 -18.88 12.11 -15.82
C PHE A 152 -17.44 12.49 -15.44
N SER A 153 -17.03 13.74 -15.67
CA SER A 153 -15.69 14.23 -15.32
C SER A 153 -15.46 14.24 -13.81
N LYS A 154 -16.49 14.52 -13.00
CA LYS A 154 -16.42 14.39 -11.53
C LYS A 154 -16.25 12.93 -11.10
N GLY A 155 -17.04 12.03 -11.68
CA GLY A 155 -16.97 10.59 -11.42
C GLY A 155 -15.59 10.00 -11.74
N LEU A 156 -15.08 10.24 -12.94
CA LEU A 156 -13.74 9.78 -13.32
C LEU A 156 -12.63 10.36 -12.44
N ARG A 157 -12.71 11.63 -12.04
CA ARG A 157 -11.74 12.21 -11.10
C ARG A 157 -11.77 11.51 -9.75
N SER A 158 -12.95 11.14 -9.27
CA SER A 158 -13.07 10.35 -8.04
C SER A 158 -12.35 9.00 -8.16
N VAL A 159 -12.51 8.31 -9.29
CA VAL A 159 -11.83 7.03 -9.58
C VAL A 159 -10.31 7.20 -9.68
N VAL A 160 -9.84 8.23 -10.38
CA VAL A 160 -8.40 8.55 -10.46
C VAL A 160 -7.82 8.93 -9.09
N ASN A 161 -8.58 9.66 -8.27
CA ASN A 161 -8.18 10.01 -6.91
C ASN A 161 -8.09 8.76 -6.01
N TYR A 162 -9.00 7.80 -6.17
CA TYR A 162 -8.89 6.51 -5.50
C TYR A 162 -7.57 5.82 -5.86
N TYR A 163 -7.27 5.66 -7.15
CA TYR A 163 -6.00 5.09 -7.63
C TYR A 163 -4.78 5.79 -7.02
N ASN A 164 -4.73 7.12 -7.11
CA ASN A 164 -3.61 7.91 -6.59
C ASN A 164 -3.45 7.74 -5.08
N ARG A 165 -4.56 7.79 -4.33
CA ARG A 165 -4.54 7.62 -2.87
C ARG A 165 -4.01 6.24 -2.46
N GLN A 166 -4.37 5.17 -3.17
CA GLN A 166 -3.86 3.83 -2.83
C GLN A 166 -2.32 3.76 -3.00
N PHE A 167 -1.78 4.38 -4.06
CA PHE A 167 -0.33 4.51 -4.25
C PHE A 167 0.32 5.42 -3.20
N ASP A 168 -0.27 6.58 -2.88
CA ASP A 168 0.26 7.47 -1.85
C ASP A 168 0.37 6.77 -0.48
N MET A 169 -0.60 5.89 -0.16
CA MET A 169 -0.56 5.06 1.05
C MET A 169 0.58 4.03 1.02
N LEU A 170 0.77 3.33 -0.11
CA LEU A 170 1.88 2.39 -0.29
C LEU A 170 3.24 3.11 -0.19
N GLU A 171 3.40 4.26 -0.86
CA GLU A 171 4.62 5.07 -0.82
C GLU A 171 4.92 5.56 0.61
N SER A 172 3.88 5.87 1.40
CA SER A 172 4.05 6.20 2.82
C SER A 172 4.55 5.01 3.64
N VAL A 173 4.04 3.80 3.39
CA VAL A 173 4.52 2.56 4.03
C VAL A 173 6.00 2.32 3.68
N GLU A 174 6.35 2.39 2.39
CA GLU A 174 7.72 2.26 1.92
C GLU A 174 8.66 3.28 2.59
N LYS A 175 8.23 4.54 2.71
CA LYS A 175 9.01 5.59 3.38
C LYS A 175 9.22 5.30 4.87
N THR A 176 8.20 4.84 5.57
CA THR A 176 8.31 4.47 7.00
C THR A 176 9.31 3.34 7.19
N ILE A 177 9.18 2.26 6.42
CA ILE A 177 10.08 1.10 6.47
C ILE A 177 11.53 1.49 6.17
N ASN A 178 11.76 2.26 5.10
CA ASN A 178 13.09 2.75 4.73
C ASN A 178 13.69 3.70 5.79
N GLY A 179 12.86 4.35 6.61
CA GLY A 179 13.31 5.15 7.74
C GLY A 179 13.78 4.33 8.95
N TRP A 180 13.37 3.07 9.05
CA TRP A 180 13.68 2.18 10.17
C TRP A 180 14.94 1.35 9.99
N ASP A 181 15.42 1.20 8.76
CA ASP A 181 16.63 0.44 8.40
C ASP A 181 17.92 0.99 9.08
N ILE A 182 17.84 2.16 9.70
CA ILE A 182 18.95 2.84 10.40
C ILE A 182 18.69 3.15 11.89
N ALA A 183 17.54 2.73 12.45
CA ALA A 183 17.07 3.22 13.76
C ALA A 183 16.68 2.09 14.74
N MET A 184 16.50 2.46 16.02
CA MET A 184 15.73 1.64 16.96
C MET A 184 14.24 1.83 16.68
N ILE A 185 13.51 0.72 16.61
CA ILE A 185 12.08 0.68 16.33
C ILE A 185 11.33 0.46 17.65
N ASP A 186 10.32 1.27 17.95
CA ASP A 186 9.36 0.88 19.01
C ASP A 186 8.42 -0.20 18.49
N LEU A 187 8.21 -1.27 19.24
CA LEU A 187 7.23 -2.28 18.83
C LEU A 187 5.81 -1.69 18.70
N ALA A 188 5.48 -0.63 19.44
CA ALA A 188 4.20 0.09 19.28
C ALA A 188 4.11 0.88 17.95
N ASP A 189 5.25 1.29 17.37
CA ASP A 189 5.25 1.93 16.06
C ASP A 189 4.91 0.92 14.94
N ILE A 190 5.22 -0.37 15.16
CA ILE A 190 4.85 -1.46 14.25
C ILE A 190 3.32 -1.60 14.18
N ASP A 191 2.58 -1.43 15.29
CA ASP A 191 1.10 -1.38 15.24
C ASP A 191 0.59 -0.28 14.31
N THR A 192 1.25 0.88 14.31
CA THR A 192 0.89 2.01 13.43
C THR A 192 1.19 1.70 11.97
N LEU A 193 2.28 0.98 11.69
CA LEU A 193 2.60 0.47 10.36
C LEU A 193 1.55 -0.54 9.89
N GLU A 194 1.17 -1.52 10.72
CA GLU A 194 0.14 -2.51 10.42
C GLU A 194 -1.21 -1.85 10.09
N ASN A 195 -1.63 -0.86 10.88
CA ASN A 195 -2.83 -0.08 10.63
C ASN A 195 -2.77 0.71 9.31
N SER A 196 -1.59 1.25 8.97
CA SER A 196 -1.37 1.95 7.71
C SER A 196 -1.51 1.00 6.52
N ILE A 197 -0.98 -0.22 6.61
CA ILE A 197 -1.14 -1.26 5.60
C ILE A 197 -2.61 -1.64 5.44
N GLN A 198 -3.32 -1.87 6.55
CA GLN A 198 -4.75 -2.20 6.54
C GLN A 198 -5.64 -1.10 5.93
N SER A 199 -5.16 0.15 5.86
CA SER A 199 -5.88 1.26 5.23
C SER A 199 -5.79 1.27 3.69
N ILE A 200 -4.89 0.45 3.11
CA ILE A 200 -4.81 0.20 1.67
C ILE A 200 -5.94 -0.77 1.31
N ASN A 201 -6.96 -0.24 0.65
CA ASN A 201 -8.15 -1.00 0.24
C ASN A 201 -7.90 -1.84 -1.02
N ASP A 202 -6.96 -1.44 -1.88
CA ASP A 202 -6.61 -2.23 -3.05
C ASP A 202 -5.87 -3.50 -2.64
N THR A 203 -6.39 -4.66 -3.04
CA THR A 203 -5.86 -5.97 -2.60
C THR A 203 -4.43 -6.23 -3.10
N LYS A 204 -4.08 -5.78 -4.31
CA LYS A 204 -2.75 -5.99 -4.91
C LYS A 204 -1.71 -5.11 -4.20
N LEU A 205 -2.01 -3.83 -4.00
CA LEU A 205 -1.11 -2.92 -3.31
C LEU A 205 -1.01 -3.23 -1.81
N ASN A 206 -2.09 -3.67 -1.17
CA ASN A 206 -2.07 -4.14 0.21
C ASN A 206 -1.16 -5.38 0.36
N ALA A 207 -1.26 -6.35 -0.56
CA ALA A 207 -0.37 -7.52 -0.55
C ALA A 207 1.11 -7.11 -0.72
N LYS A 208 1.40 -6.15 -1.60
CA LYS A 208 2.76 -5.60 -1.76
C LYS A 208 3.25 -4.91 -0.48
N ALA A 209 2.40 -4.11 0.18
CA ALA A 209 2.73 -3.46 1.45
C ALA A 209 3.02 -4.47 2.57
N ASN A 210 2.23 -5.55 2.66
CA ASN A 210 2.48 -6.65 3.60
C ASN A 210 3.82 -7.35 3.33
N GLU A 211 4.16 -7.63 2.08
CA GLU A 211 5.44 -8.26 1.74
C GLU A 211 6.63 -7.35 2.10
N LEU A 212 6.50 -6.04 1.87
CA LEU A 212 7.52 -5.06 2.26
C LEU A 212 7.72 -5.00 3.79
N ALA A 213 6.62 -5.07 4.55
CA ALA A 213 6.67 -4.96 6.01
C ALA A 213 6.96 -6.28 6.73
N LYS A 214 7.00 -7.40 6.01
CA LYS A 214 7.05 -8.76 6.56
C LYS A 214 8.14 -8.96 7.60
N ASP A 215 9.37 -8.58 7.29
CA ASP A 215 10.51 -8.78 8.20
C ASP A 215 10.37 -7.91 9.46
N ILE A 216 9.84 -6.70 9.32
CA ILE A 216 9.61 -5.76 10.42
C ILE A 216 8.48 -6.24 11.33
N VAL A 217 7.35 -6.67 10.77
CA VAL A 217 6.22 -7.21 11.53
C VAL A 217 6.65 -8.49 12.28
N THR A 218 7.47 -9.31 11.65
CA THR A 218 8.00 -10.54 12.26
C THR A 218 8.82 -10.28 13.53
N ILE A 219 9.49 -9.12 13.66
CA ILE A 219 10.19 -8.72 14.89
C ILE A 219 9.21 -8.66 16.06
N LYS A 220 8.10 -7.95 15.89
CA LYS A 220 7.04 -7.85 16.91
C LYS A 220 6.42 -9.22 17.18
N THR A 221 6.04 -9.96 16.13
CA THR A 221 5.43 -11.28 16.27
C THR A 221 6.34 -12.25 17.04
N ASN A 222 7.63 -12.30 16.74
CA ASN A 222 8.56 -13.19 17.44
C ASN A 222 8.68 -12.84 18.93
N PHE A 223 8.69 -11.55 19.27
CA PHE A 223 8.71 -11.10 20.66
C PHE A 223 7.43 -11.50 21.39
N GLU A 224 6.27 -11.20 20.80
CA GLU A 224 4.97 -11.53 21.37
C GLU A 224 4.78 -13.04 21.52
N ASP A 225 5.12 -13.83 20.49
CA ASP A 225 5.01 -15.29 20.51
C ASP A 225 5.87 -15.90 21.62
N TYR A 226 7.12 -15.43 21.77
CA TYR A 226 7.99 -15.91 22.85
C TYR A 226 7.37 -15.60 24.22
N PHE A 227 7.05 -14.33 24.52
CA PHE A 227 6.59 -13.95 25.85
C PHE A 227 5.16 -14.42 26.16
N ASN A 228 4.30 -14.62 25.17
CA ASN A 228 3.01 -15.31 25.33
C ASN A 228 3.19 -16.79 25.68
N GLY A 229 4.19 -17.45 25.09
CA GLY A 229 4.49 -18.86 25.34
C GLY A 229 5.27 -19.13 26.62
N HIS A 230 5.99 -18.12 27.13
CA HIS A 230 6.95 -18.24 28.22
C HIS A 230 6.60 -17.32 29.39
N VAL A 231 5.33 -17.29 29.80
CA VAL A 231 4.90 -16.56 31.01
C VAL A 231 5.52 -17.22 32.24
N GLY A 232 6.32 -16.48 33.01
CA GLY A 232 6.97 -17.01 34.21
C GLY A 232 8.43 -16.60 34.37
N TRP A 233 9.19 -17.41 35.13
CA TRP A 233 10.55 -17.07 35.54
C TRP A 233 11.58 -17.38 34.46
N HIS A 234 12.56 -16.48 34.36
CA HIS A 234 13.73 -16.58 33.51
C HIS A 234 14.96 -16.35 34.38
N PHE A 235 15.90 -17.29 34.39
CA PHE A 235 17.10 -17.16 35.22
C PHE A 235 18.38 -17.34 34.42
N ASN A 236 19.40 -16.55 34.77
CA ASN A 236 20.73 -16.64 34.19
C ASN A 236 21.63 -17.52 35.09
N LEU A 237 22.59 -18.24 34.48
CA LEU A 237 23.67 -18.91 35.22
C LEU A 237 25.02 -18.45 34.68
N SER A 238 25.87 -17.97 35.58
CA SER A 238 27.26 -17.61 35.30
C SER A 238 28.19 -18.35 36.26
N ASP A 239 29.22 -19.04 35.76
CA ASP A 239 30.23 -19.71 36.59
C ASP A 239 29.71 -20.64 37.71
N ASN A 240 28.57 -21.31 37.47
CA ASN A 240 27.84 -22.14 38.44
C ASN A 240 27.17 -21.37 39.60
N GLN A 241 27.01 -20.06 39.46
CA GLN A 241 26.22 -19.21 40.35
C GLN A 241 24.97 -18.73 39.62
N LEU A 242 23.83 -18.77 40.32
CA LEU A 242 22.59 -18.16 39.85
C LEU A 242 22.82 -16.66 39.75
N GLY A 243 22.66 -16.13 38.55
CA GLY A 243 22.63 -14.70 38.30
C GLY A 243 21.26 -14.12 38.62
N ASP A 244 20.94 -13.02 37.97
CA ASP A 244 19.63 -12.38 38.12
C ASP A 244 18.50 -13.28 37.61
N ILE A 245 17.34 -13.18 38.26
CA ILE A 245 16.10 -13.86 37.86
C ILE A 245 15.06 -12.80 37.55
N TYR A 246 14.42 -12.95 36.40
CA TYR A 246 13.38 -12.07 35.88
C TYR A 246 12.06 -12.84 35.79
N HIS A 247 10.94 -12.22 36.15
CA HIS A 247 9.62 -12.82 35.96
C HIS A 247 8.83 -11.97 34.97
N PHE A 248 8.49 -12.53 33.82
CA PHE A 248 7.76 -11.83 32.77
C PHE A 248 6.31 -12.33 32.73
N ASN A 249 5.36 -11.41 32.86
CA ASN A 249 3.94 -11.65 32.68
C ASN A 249 3.45 -10.93 31.43
N PHE A 250 3.30 -11.67 30.33
CA PHE A 250 2.72 -11.18 29.09
C PHE A 250 1.42 -11.97 28.81
N PRO A 251 0.32 -11.34 28.36
CA PRO A 251 0.18 -9.96 27.86
C PRO A 251 -0.13 -8.92 28.95
N GLU A 252 -0.12 -9.28 30.24
CA GLU A 252 -0.38 -8.33 31.33
C GLU A 252 0.70 -7.23 31.42
N ASN A 253 1.78 -7.36 30.64
CA ASN A 253 2.93 -6.45 30.54
C ASN A 253 3.58 -6.15 31.91
N GLU A 254 3.32 -7.01 32.88
CA GLU A 254 3.82 -6.90 34.24
C GLU A 254 5.15 -7.64 34.36
N LEU A 255 6.12 -6.99 34.98
CA LEU A 255 7.33 -7.63 35.44
C LEU A 255 7.12 -8.00 36.89
N GLY A 256 6.93 -9.31 37.11
CA GLY A 256 6.69 -9.87 38.42
C GLY A 256 7.94 -9.94 39.27
N TRP A 257 7.76 -10.38 40.51
CA TRP A 257 8.85 -10.52 41.48
C TRP A 257 9.94 -11.44 40.93
N GLY A 258 11.21 -11.02 40.99
CA GLY A 258 12.40 -11.79 40.65
C GLY A 258 13.19 -12.10 41.92
N ALA A 259 13.61 -13.34 42.18
CA ALA A 259 14.43 -13.65 43.35
C ALA A 259 15.91 -13.69 42.94
N PHE A 260 16.67 -12.60 43.04
CA PHE A 260 18.02 -12.59 43.65
C PHE A 260 18.67 -11.20 43.77
N GLN A 261 19.55 -11.04 44.77
CA GLN A 261 20.54 -9.96 45.06
C GLN A 261 20.35 -8.51 44.53
N GLY A 262 19.13 -8.04 44.29
CA GLY A 262 18.85 -6.67 43.86
C GLY A 262 17.45 -6.22 44.25
N SER A 263 17.31 -5.67 45.46
CA SER A 263 16.24 -4.80 45.98
C SER A 263 14.74 -5.17 45.86
N GLY A 264 14.31 -6.27 45.22
CA GLY A 264 12.89 -6.68 45.20
C GLY A 264 11.99 -5.62 44.55
N MET A 265 12.22 -5.36 43.27
CA MET A 265 11.47 -4.36 42.50
C MET A 265 10.52 -5.03 41.52
N THR A 266 9.35 -4.41 41.31
CA THR A 266 8.39 -4.78 40.27
C THR A 266 8.27 -3.64 39.28
N GLY A 267 7.89 -3.93 38.04
CA GLY A 267 7.76 -2.92 37.00
C GLY A 267 6.81 -3.35 35.90
N TYR A 268 6.78 -2.57 34.82
CA TYR A 268 6.01 -2.87 33.62
C TYR A 268 6.91 -2.80 32.40
N MET A 269 6.63 -3.62 31.39
CA MET A 269 7.23 -3.55 30.06
C MET A 269 6.70 -2.32 29.32
N ASN A 270 7.07 -1.12 29.81
CA ASN A 270 6.45 0.13 29.42
C ASN A 270 6.73 0.51 27.96
N ALA A 271 7.92 0.19 27.48
CA ALA A 271 8.25 0.26 26.06
C ALA A 271 9.23 -0.86 25.70
N VAL A 272 9.09 -1.39 24.49
CA VAL A 272 10.02 -2.38 23.93
C VAL A 272 10.59 -1.81 22.64
N LYS A 273 11.91 -1.64 22.62
CA LYS A 273 12.63 -1.13 21.44
C LYS A 273 13.40 -2.27 20.79
N TYR A 274 13.46 -2.31 19.47
CA TYR A 274 14.30 -3.25 18.73
C TYR A 274 15.41 -2.50 17.99
N ASP A 275 16.66 -2.86 18.24
CA ASP A 275 17.81 -2.36 17.49
C ASP A 275 18.04 -3.25 16.27
N MET A 276 17.66 -2.73 15.09
CA MET A 276 17.79 -3.43 13.81
C MET A 276 19.24 -3.87 13.50
N LYS A 277 20.23 -3.11 13.99
CA LYS A 277 21.64 -3.37 13.71
C LYS A 277 22.18 -4.53 14.53
N ASN A 278 21.89 -4.54 15.83
CA ASN A 278 22.41 -5.55 16.75
C ASN A 278 21.41 -6.69 17.02
N LYS A 279 20.18 -6.60 16.48
CA LYS A 279 19.11 -7.59 16.65
C LYS A 279 18.75 -7.87 18.11
N VAL A 280 18.78 -6.84 18.94
CA VAL A 280 18.49 -6.88 20.38
C VAL A 280 17.20 -6.13 20.68
N TYR A 281 16.33 -6.74 21.49
CA TYR A 281 15.19 -6.09 22.11
C TYR A 281 15.62 -5.41 23.41
N TYR A 282 15.09 -4.24 23.70
CA TYR A 282 15.35 -3.51 24.95
C TYR A 282 14.03 -3.25 25.63
N ILE A 283 13.83 -3.87 26.79
CA ILE A 283 12.69 -3.60 27.64
C ILE A 283 13.04 -2.39 28.52
N ILE A 284 12.25 -1.32 28.38
CA ILE A 284 12.36 -0.10 29.17
C ILE A 284 11.31 -0.14 30.27
N THR A 285 11.78 -0.15 31.52
CA THR A 285 10.95 -0.42 32.69
C THR A 285 11.10 0.68 33.75
N PRO A 286 10.01 1.38 34.13
CA PRO A 286 10.00 2.13 35.38
C PRO A 286 9.88 1.14 36.55
N LEU A 287 10.86 1.15 37.45
CA LEU A 287 10.87 0.26 38.62
C LEU A 287 10.23 0.93 39.82
N ILE A 288 9.37 0.17 40.53
CA ILE A 288 8.74 0.59 41.78
C ILE A 288 9.29 -0.30 42.90
N SER A 289 9.83 0.32 43.94
CA SER A 289 10.29 -0.40 45.15
C SER A 289 9.13 -0.63 46.12
N MET A 290 9.23 -1.67 46.96
CA MET A 290 8.16 -2.11 47.87
C MET A 290 7.67 -1.05 48.87
N ASP A 291 8.48 -0.02 49.18
CA ASP A 291 8.17 0.96 50.25
C ASP A 291 8.29 2.44 49.82
N LYS A 292 8.68 2.71 48.57
CA LYS A 292 8.83 4.07 48.03
C LYS A 292 8.52 4.09 46.54
N THR A 293 7.84 5.15 46.09
CA THR A 293 7.82 5.56 44.68
C THR A 293 9.23 5.97 44.29
N VAL A 294 10.02 5.02 43.81
CA VAL A 294 11.32 5.27 43.21
C VAL A 294 11.07 5.47 41.71
N TYR A 295 11.64 6.52 41.11
CA TYR A 295 11.54 6.81 39.67
C TYR A 295 12.81 6.35 38.97
N ASP A 296 13.20 5.09 39.17
CA ASP A 296 14.36 4.52 38.49
C ASP A 296 13.87 3.86 37.20
N THR A 297 14.40 4.30 36.06
CA THR A 297 14.14 3.65 34.77
C THR A 297 15.26 2.68 34.48
N THR A 298 14.93 1.47 34.07
CA THR A 298 15.88 0.43 33.72
C THR A 298 15.71 0.00 32.28
N ILE A 299 16.81 -0.41 31.68
CA ILE A 299 16.85 -0.89 30.30
C ILE A 299 17.51 -2.25 30.32
N THR A 300 16.73 -3.26 29.93
CA THR A 300 17.13 -4.66 29.94
C THR A 300 17.23 -5.16 28.49
N PRO A 301 18.44 -5.37 27.95
CA PRO A 301 18.63 -6.03 26.66
C PRO A 301 18.23 -7.51 26.70
N ILE A 302 17.54 -7.94 25.65
CA ILE A 302 17.06 -9.29 25.42
C ILE A 302 17.33 -9.69 23.97
N THR A 303 17.93 -10.86 23.76
CA THR A 303 18.07 -11.45 22.42
C THR A 303 17.25 -12.72 22.36
N LEU A 304 16.41 -12.86 21.32
CA LEU A 304 15.74 -14.12 21.03
C LEU A 304 16.74 -15.05 20.35
N ILE A 305 17.10 -16.15 21.02
CA ILE A 305 18.05 -17.13 20.49
C ILE A 305 17.30 -18.12 19.60
N ASP A 306 16.21 -18.67 20.14
CA ASP A 306 15.25 -19.50 19.45
C ASP A 306 13.87 -19.30 20.09
N LYS A 307 12.91 -20.13 19.70
CA LYS A 307 11.53 -20.01 20.19
C LYS A 307 11.36 -20.33 21.68
N ASP A 308 12.32 -21.00 22.31
CA ASP A 308 12.24 -21.48 23.69
C ASP A 308 13.35 -20.88 24.59
N THR A 309 14.27 -20.11 24.02
CA THR A 309 15.48 -19.60 24.69
C THR A 309 15.74 -18.14 24.35
N ILE A 310 16.06 -17.34 25.38
CA ILE A 310 16.52 -15.96 25.22
C ILE A 310 17.86 -15.76 25.91
N SER A 311 18.54 -14.67 25.57
CA SER A 311 19.54 -14.08 26.45
C SER A 311 18.99 -12.83 27.11
N ILE A 312 19.35 -12.58 28.36
CA ILE A 312 19.09 -11.35 29.10
C ILE A 312 20.44 -10.80 29.55
N ASN A 313 20.74 -9.54 29.24
CA ASN A 313 22.05 -8.93 29.55
C ASN A 313 23.22 -9.78 29.02
N ASN A 314 23.10 -10.22 27.76
CA ASN A 314 24.09 -11.07 27.07
C ASN A 314 24.39 -12.41 27.77
N GLN A 315 23.52 -12.87 28.67
CA GLN A 315 23.62 -14.18 29.33
C GLN A 315 22.40 -15.01 28.97
N ILE A 316 22.60 -16.29 28.63
CA ILE A 316 21.49 -17.19 28.30
C ILE A 316 20.59 -17.31 29.54
N ALA A 317 19.30 -17.05 29.34
CA ALA A 317 18.27 -17.18 30.35
C ALA A 317 17.45 -18.44 30.09
N MET A 318 17.19 -19.20 31.16
CA MET A 318 16.35 -20.40 31.10
C MET A 318 14.93 -20.08 31.58
N TYR A 319 13.93 -20.54 30.83
CA TYR A 319 12.54 -20.49 31.25
C TYR A 319 12.23 -21.59 32.30
N ASP A 320 11.63 -21.18 33.41
CA ASP A 320 11.25 -22.02 34.54
C ASP A 320 9.93 -21.52 35.15
N PRO A 321 8.77 -21.89 34.57
CA PRO A 321 7.48 -21.31 34.93
C PRO A 321 7.14 -21.42 36.42
N GLU A 322 7.63 -22.47 37.08
CA GLU A 322 7.35 -22.76 38.49
C GLU A 322 8.53 -22.43 39.42
N GLN A 323 9.64 -21.87 38.91
CA GLN A 323 10.87 -21.58 39.64
C GLN A 323 11.54 -22.81 40.30
N VAL A 324 11.17 -24.03 39.88
CA VAL A 324 11.62 -25.29 40.50
C VAL A 324 13.08 -25.56 40.20
N GLU A 325 13.51 -25.26 38.97
CA GLU A 325 14.88 -25.52 38.52
C GLU A 325 15.87 -24.52 39.10
N ALA A 326 15.50 -23.24 39.16
CA ALA A 326 16.28 -22.22 39.87
C ALA A 326 16.48 -22.60 41.34
N TYR A 327 15.42 -23.09 42.02
CA TYR A 327 15.50 -23.56 43.40
C TYR A 327 16.36 -24.82 43.55
N ASN A 328 16.29 -25.76 42.62
CA ASN A 328 17.08 -26.99 42.66
C ASN A 328 18.59 -26.72 42.47
N VAL A 329 18.95 -25.78 41.60
CA VAL A 329 20.34 -25.30 41.46
C VAL A 329 20.83 -24.71 42.79
N PHE A 330 19.97 -23.99 43.52
CA PHE A 330 20.29 -23.44 44.84
C PHE A 330 20.52 -24.51 45.92
N GLN A 331 19.83 -25.66 45.87
CA GLN A 331 19.85 -26.63 46.97
C GLN A 331 20.65 -27.92 46.76
N ASN A 332 20.73 -28.50 45.55
CA ASN A 332 20.98 -29.96 45.45
C ASN A 332 22.18 -30.46 44.62
N ASN A 333 22.68 -29.78 43.59
CA ASN A 333 24.03 -30.00 42.99
C ASN A 333 24.22 -29.15 41.71
N PRO A 334 25.10 -28.13 41.71
CA PRO A 334 25.23 -27.20 40.59
C PRO A 334 25.90 -27.77 39.32
N SER A 335 26.60 -28.90 39.37
CA SER A 335 27.57 -29.28 38.32
C SER A 335 26.99 -29.88 37.02
N ALA A 336 25.89 -30.65 37.08
CA ALA A 336 25.47 -31.46 35.92
C ALA A 336 24.67 -30.69 34.85
N LYS A 337 23.91 -29.65 35.22
CA LYS A 337 23.14 -28.82 34.28
C LYS A 337 23.96 -27.65 33.72
N VAL A 338 24.89 -27.10 34.50
CA VAL A 338 25.78 -26.01 34.07
C VAL A 338 26.71 -26.44 32.93
N ASP A 339 27.13 -27.72 32.89
CA ASP A 339 27.94 -28.26 31.80
C ASP A 339 27.20 -28.34 30.45
N ALA A 340 25.87 -28.41 30.44
CA ALA A 340 25.07 -28.30 29.22
C ALA A 340 25.00 -26.83 28.75
N MET A 341 24.98 -25.88 29.68
CA MET A 341 24.92 -24.43 29.39
C MET A 341 26.24 -23.89 28.82
N LYS A 342 27.37 -24.32 29.37
CA LYS A 342 28.71 -24.00 28.81
C LYS A 342 28.91 -24.51 27.38
N LYS A 343 28.14 -25.51 26.95
CA LYS A 343 28.22 -26.07 25.59
C LYS A 343 27.43 -25.26 24.56
N ILE A 344 26.52 -24.40 25.01
CA ILE A 344 25.81 -23.46 24.16
C ILE A 344 26.64 -22.16 24.16
N ALA A 345 27.79 -22.20 23.49
CA ALA A 345 28.59 -21.00 23.26
C ALA A 345 27.90 -20.17 22.17
N PHE A 346 27.18 -19.12 22.57
CA PHE A 346 26.75 -18.09 21.64
C PHE A 346 27.83 -17.02 21.53
N ASP A 347 27.91 -16.44 20.33
CA ASP A 347 28.67 -15.22 20.11
C ASP A 347 27.89 -14.06 20.74
N THR A 348 28.06 -13.85 22.04
CA THR A 348 27.44 -12.74 22.79
C THR A 348 28.15 -11.40 22.52
N SER A 349 28.98 -11.32 21.47
CA SER A 349 29.81 -10.16 21.14
C SER A 349 29.01 -8.95 20.64
N GLU A 350 27.72 -9.09 20.36
CA GLU A 350 26.95 -8.02 19.69
C GLU A 350 26.65 -6.81 20.60
N MET A 351 26.86 -6.92 21.92
CA MET A 351 26.54 -5.83 22.85
C MET A 351 27.52 -5.67 24.03
N GLU A 352 28.81 -5.79 23.77
CA GLU A 352 29.85 -5.52 24.78
C GLU A 352 30.15 -4.01 24.88
N ILE A 353 29.87 -3.41 26.04
CA ILE A 353 30.22 -2.01 26.31
C ILE A 353 31.66 -1.97 26.86
N ALA A 354 32.61 -1.86 25.94
CA ALA A 354 34.04 -1.99 26.25
C ALA A 354 34.73 -0.68 26.66
N SER A 355 34.04 0.46 26.53
CA SER A 355 34.62 1.76 26.86
C SER A 355 33.60 2.78 27.35
N LYS A 356 34.11 3.87 27.96
CA LYS A 356 33.33 5.05 28.30
C LYS A 356 32.59 5.65 27.10
N ASP A 357 33.20 5.66 25.93
CA ASP A 357 32.60 6.24 24.72
C ASP A 357 31.41 5.37 24.26
N ASP A 358 31.56 4.04 24.30
CA ASP A 358 30.48 3.09 24.03
C ASP A 358 29.32 3.28 25.02
N ALA A 359 29.63 3.42 26.31
CA ALA A 359 28.64 3.64 27.35
C ALA A 359 27.88 4.96 27.15
N THR A 360 28.57 6.01 26.72
CA THR A 360 27.97 7.32 26.40
C THR A 360 27.06 7.24 25.18
N ILE A 361 27.48 6.52 24.13
CA ILE A 361 26.67 6.27 22.94
C ILE A 361 25.42 5.46 23.31
N TYR A 362 25.59 4.39 24.10
CA TYR A 362 24.50 3.55 24.56
C TYR A 362 23.46 4.34 25.33
N PHE A 363 23.87 5.11 26.35
CA PHE A 363 22.95 5.98 27.10
C PHE A 363 22.23 6.98 26.20
N SER A 364 22.97 7.60 25.26
CA SER A 364 22.40 8.59 24.34
C SER A 364 21.30 8.03 23.44
N LYS A 365 21.33 6.73 23.11
CA LYS A 365 20.25 6.06 22.35
C LYS A 365 18.90 6.08 23.09
N PHE A 366 18.92 6.13 24.42
CA PHE A 366 17.73 5.97 25.25
C PHE A 366 17.30 7.23 26.01
N LYS A 367 18.05 8.34 25.90
CA LYS A 367 17.79 9.58 26.66
C LYS A 367 16.35 10.09 26.53
N ASP A 368 15.76 10.02 25.33
CA ASP A 368 14.40 10.49 25.07
C ASP A 368 13.37 9.53 25.68
N SER A 369 13.65 8.22 25.65
CA SER A 369 12.79 7.18 26.21
C SER A 369 12.73 7.23 27.74
N ILE A 370 13.77 7.75 28.39
CA ILE A 370 13.81 7.98 29.85
C ILE A 370 13.36 9.40 30.25
N GLY A 371 12.83 10.19 29.30
CA GLY A 371 12.22 11.49 29.56
C GLY A 371 13.22 12.64 29.78
N LEU A 372 14.44 12.54 29.24
CA LEU A 372 15.42 13.63 29.27
C LEU A 372 15.19 14.62 28.10
N PRO A 373 15.47 15.92 28.30
CA PRO A 373 15.40 16.91 27.23
C PRO A 373 16.56 16.76 26.23
N GLU A 374 16.44 17.35 25.04
CA GLU A 374 17.45 17.24 23.97
C GLU A 374 18.86 17.70 24.40
N LYS A 375 18.93 18.77 25.21
CA LYS A 375 20.17 19.42 25.69
C LYS A 375 20.61 18.87 27.05
N VAL A 376 21.16 17.66 27.06
CA VAL A 376 21.82 17.06 28.23
C VAL A 376 23.33 17.00 28.07
N SER A 377 24.06 17.18 29.16
CA SER A 377 25.50 16.93 29.24
C SER A 377 25.79 15.75 30.16
N TYR A 378 26.85 15.01 29.82
CA TYR A 378 27.27 13.79 30.50
C TYR A 378 28.59 14.05 31.23
N GLU A 379 28.55 14.04 32.54
CA GLU A 379 29.75 14.12 33.36
C GLU A 379 30.09 12.73 33.86
N PHE A 380 31.15 12.15 33.30
CA PHE A 380 31.65 10.84 33.73
C PHE A 380 32.16 10.91 35.17
N ILE A 381 31.74 9.95 36.00
CA ILE A 381 32.04 9.89 37.43
C ILE A 381 33.10 8.83 37.70
N THR A 382 32.80 7.58 37.35
CA THR A 382 33.70 6.47 37.64
C THR A 382 33.52 5.32 36.65
N GLU A 383 34.58 4.53 36.52
CA GLU A 383 34.59 3.20 35.93
C GLU A 383 35.00 2.25 37.05
N GLU A 384 34.04 1.44 37.49
CA GLU A 384 34.26 0.37 38.45
C GLU A 384 34.03 -0.97 37.77
N LYS A 385 34.45 -2.08 38.39
CA LYS A 385 34.42 -3.40 37.77
C LYS A 385 33.04 -3.67 37.13
N GLU A 386 33.03 -3.76 35.80
CA GLU A 386 31.85 -4.06 34.96
C GLU A 386 30.81 -2.93 34.79
N MET A 387 31.08 -1.67 35.18
CA MET A 387 30.16 -0.54 35.01
C MET A 387 30.79 0.84 34.78
N TYR A 388 30.05 1.73 34.12
CA TYR A 388 30.37 3.14 33.88
C TYR A 388 29.26 4.04 34.46
N GLU A 389 29.63 4.99 35.34
CA GLU A 389 28.69 5.91 35.97
C GLU A 389 28.80 7.33 35.41
N PHE A 390 27.65 7.95 35.17
CA PHE A 390 27.52 9.32 34.65
C PHE A 390 26.55 10.15 35.51
N ASN A 391 26.95 11.39 35.81
CA ASN A 391 25.99 12.42 36.20
C ASN A 391 25.37 13.04 34.95
N ILE A 392 24.05 13.08 34.93
CA ILE A 392 23.29 13.70 33.86
C ILE A 392 22.95 15.12 34.29
N ARG A 393 23.26 16.10 33.45
CA ARG A 393 23.00 17.52 33.71
C ARG A 393 22.17 18.11 32.56
N ILE A 394 21.24 19.00 32.89
CA ILE A 394 20.45 19.75 31.88
C ILE A 394 21.08 21.13 31.70
N ASN A 395 21.34 21.50 30.44
CA ASN A 395 21.86 22.82 30.11
C ASN A 395 20.69 23.81 29.99
N SER A 396 20.72 24.92 30.72
CA SER A 396 19.78 26.03 30.53
C SER A 396 20.04 26.73 29.19
N GLU A 397 18.98 27.15 28.50
CA GLU A 397 19.15 27.90 27.24
C GLU A 397 19.87 29.23 27.49
N GLY A 398 21.07 29.37 26.91
CA GLY A 398 21.76 30.65 26.82
C GLY A 398 22.77 31.00 27.92
N SER A 399 23.18 30.06 28.80
CA SER A 399 24.28 30.29 29.76
C SER A 399 25.27 29.13 29.81
N GLU A 400 26.56 29.43 30.03
CA GLU A 400 27.62 28.45 30.30
C GLU A 400 27.68 28.01 31.78
N GLU A 401 26.82 28.55 32.67
CA GLU A 401 26.85 28.24 34.11
C GLU A 401 25.52 27.69 34.66
N VAL A 402 25.65 26.53 35.32
CA VAL A 402 24.74 25.72 36.16
C VAL A 402 23.46 25.20 35.47
N THR A 403 23.37 23.98 34.89
CA THR A 403 23.75 22.60 35.29
C THR A 403 22.96 21.98 36.46
N ASN A 404 21.62 22.06 36.44
CA ASN A 404 20.82 21.25 37.35
C ASN A 404 21.11 19.76 37.07
N ARG A 405 21.50 19.00 38.10
CA ARG A 405 21.63 17.53 37.99
C ARG A 405 20.25 16.97 37.68
N ALA A 406 20.12 16.32 36.54
CA ALA A 406 18.91 15.62 36.11
C ALA A 406 18.78 14.28 36.83
N GLY A 407 19.92 13.63 37.07
CA GLY A 407 19.99 12.29 37.64
C GLY A 407 21.37 11.67 37.52
N THR A 408 21.43 10.37 37.76
CA THR A 408 22.59 9.51 37.55
C THR A 408 22.23 8.35 36.66
N ALA A 409 23.10 8.05 35.71
CA ALA A 409 23.00 6.87 34.86
C ALA A 409 24.15 5.93 35.16
N ILE A 410 23.86 4.64 35.23
CA ILE A 410 24.85 3.57 35.31
C ILE A 410 24.63 2.66 34.12
N VAL A 411 25.68 2.47 33.33
CA VAL A 411 25.70 1.58 32.16
C VAL A 411 26.66 0.44 32.46
N TYR A 412 26.18 -0.80 32.41
CA TYR A 412 26.96 -1.99 32.71
C TYR A 412 27.59 -2.56 31.43
N GLN A 413 28.71 -3.28 31.56
CA GLN A 413 29.43 -3.86 30.40
C GLN A 413 28.59 -4.89 29.63
N ASN A 414 27.67 -5.56 30.31
CA ASN A 414 26.68 -6.48 29.72
C ASN A 414 25.47 -5.74 29.09
N GLY A 415 25.49 -4.41 29.12
CA GLY A 415 24.51 -3.53 28.52
C GLY A 415 23.18 -3.37 29.27
N TYR A 416 23.09 -3.91 30.49
CA TYR A 416 22.09 -3.44 31.44
C TYR A 416 22.32 -1.96 31.75
N MET A 417 21.27 -1.19 31.99
CA MET A 417 21.40 0.22 32.36
C MET A 417 20.31 0.63 33.36
N THR A 418 20.71 1.48 34.31
CA THR A 418 19.80 2.11 35.27
C THR A 418 19.93 3.63 35.19
N TYR A 419 18.81 4.34 35.22
CA TYR A 419 18.76 5.79 35.35
C TYR A 419 17.93 6.16 36.57
N LYS A 420 18.53 6.93 37.46
CA LYS A 420 17.89 7.48 38.65
C LYS A 420 17.74 8.99 38.51
N LYS A 421 16.50 9.48 38.53
CA LYS A 421 16.23 10.91 38.55
C LYS A 421 16.75 11.54 39.85
N ALA A 422 17.31 12.75 39.77
CA ALA A 422 17.68 13.51 40.95
C ALA A 422 16.42 13.96 41.72
N ASP A 423 16.52 13.96 43.06
CA ASP A 423 15.44 14.34 43.99
C ASP A 423 15.02 15.82 43.89
#